data_AF-A0A5M5BXY6-F1
#
_entry.id   AF-A0A5M5BXY6-F1
#
_cell.length_a   1.000
_cell.length_b   1.000
_cell.length_c   1.000
_cell.angle_alpha   90.00
_cell.angle_beta   90.00
_cell.angle_gamma   90.00
#
_symmetry.space_group_name_H-M   'P 1'
#
loop_
_entity.id
_entity.type
_entity.pdbx_description
1 polymer ?
#
loop_
_entity_poly.entity_id
_entity_poly.type
_entity_poly.pdbx_seq_one_letter_code
_entity_poly.pdbx_strand_id
1 'polypeptide(L)'
;MVYLATDKQTYADLSITETANNEQFLFSLFSKTETKEGKALMLNWIMYPLSDLGEIRKRQEAIVWDALPELLLNEEELDFIEYYLAYRDQIREAHILLSCATVIDRLVRYDSTRYVICRGVKLVVHLLHCLKEWATELPQGAPQLMKESAAMIDNILHGSELEEVLEQTSDEEKRLSNFVIDKFDYLFRCTRLLSLKELLSVIYLLDVCRTAHRVAKEKNFCCMPIMVPTMDFSVEGVVHPFVKDAQPNSWQMSRGNICIFTGSNMAGKSTTLKALTLAVWVAHCGLPVPVKSMICPLYEGIYT
;
A
#
# COMPACT_ATOMS: atom_id res chain seq x y z
N MET A 1 6.46 10.09 -11.55
CA MET A 1 5.09 9.58 -11.85
C MET A 1 4.30 10.71 -12.47
N VAL A 2 3.57 10.44 -13.55
CA VAL A 2 2.64 11.38 -14.18
C VAL A 2 1.24 11.03 -13.69
N TYR A 3 0.52 12.03 -13.18
CA TYR A 3 -0.84 11.86 -12.66
C TYR A 3 -1.87 12.35 -13.68
N LEU A 4 -3.03 11.72 -13.65
CA LEU A 4 -4.19 12.12 -14.42
C LEU A 4 -4.72 13.48 -13.90
N ALA A 5 -4.94 14.42 -14.82
CA ALA A 5 -5.50 15.73 -14.48
C ALA A 5 -6.99 15.63 -14.13
N THR A 6 -7.42 16.38 -13.13
CA THR A 6 -8.82 16.37 -12.67
C THR A 6 -9.12 17.62 -11.83
N ASP A 7 -10.38 17.85 -11.47
CA ASP A 7 -10.82 18.98 -10.65
C ASP A 7 -11.58 18.53 -9.39
N LYS A 8 -11.81 19.48 -8.48
CA LYS A 8 -12.53 19.20 -7.21
C LYS A 8 -13.96 18.69 -7.44
N GLN A 9 -14.58 19.09 -8.54
CA GLN A 9 -15.93 18.68 -8.91
C GLN A 9 -15.96 17.17 -9.19
N THR A 10 -15.00 16.67 -9.97
CA THR A 10 -14.84 15.25 -10.28
C THR A 10 -14.66 14.40 -9.02
N TYR A 11 -13.86 14.85 -8.05
CA TYR A 11 -13.73 14.14 -6.77
C TYR A 11 -15.06 14.01 -6.01
N ALA A 12 -15.87 15.07 -6.00
CA ALA A 12 -17.16 15.08 -5.34
C ALA A 12 -18.18 14.19 -6.07
N ASP A 13 -18.23 14.28 -7.40
CA ASP A 13 -19.18 13.53 -8.22
C ASP A 13 -18.95 12.02 -8.16
N LEU A 14 -17.69 11.60 -8.09
CA LEU A 14 -17.28 10.21 -7.92
C LEU A 14 -17.32 9.72 -6.47
N SER A 15 -17.51 10.62 -5.50
CA SER A 15 -17.51 10.29 -4.07
C SER A 15 -16.28 9.44 -3.70
N ILE A 16 -15.09 9.96 -3.99
CA ILE A 16 -13.84 9.22 -3.79
C ILE A 16 -13.58 8.96 -2.30
N THR A 17 -13.77 10.01 -1.49
CA THR A 17 -13.64 9.98 -0.03
C THR A 17 -14.99 10.19 0.65
N GLU A 18 -15.04 9.86 1.94
CA GLU A 18 -16.19 10.13 2.79
C GLU A 18 -16.58 11.61 2.71
N THR A 19 -17.88 11.84 2.58
CA THR A 19 -18.49 13.16 2.73
C THR A 19 -19.59 13.06 3.76
N ALA A 20 -19.92 14.17 4.43
CA ALA A 20 -20.86 14.20 5.56
C ALA A 20 -22.24 13.57 5.28
N ASN A 21 -22.61 13.38 4.00
CA ASN A 21 -23.89 12.85 3.56
C ASN A 21 -23.80 11.49 2.84
N ASN A 22 -22.60 10.90 2.67
CA ASN A 22 -22.42 9.69 1.88
C ASN A 22 -21.59 8.62 2.61
N GLU A 23 -22.27 7.59 3.10
CA GLU A 23 -21.67 6.41 3.75
C GLU A 23 -20.95 5.48 2.75
N GLN A 24 -21.17 5.66 1.44
CA GLN A 24 -20.66 4.78 0.38
C GLN A 24 -19.78 5.56 -0.61
N PHE A 25 -18.47 5.49 -0.39
CA PHE A 25 -17.43 6.17 -1.18
C PHE A 25 -16.38 5.17 -1.69
N LEU A 26 -15.69 5.48 -2.79
CA LEU A 26 -14.81 4.53 -3.51
C LEU A 26 -13.78 3.83 -2.60
N PHE A 27 -13.10 4.59 -1.72
CA PHE A 27 -12.12 4.03 -0.79
C PHE A 27 -12.70 2.94 0.13
N SER A 28 -14.00 2.97 0.45
CA SER A 28 -14.64 1.94 1.28
C SER A 28 -14.60 0.52 0.66
N LEU A 29 -14.42 0.41 -0.67
CA LEU A 29 -14.23 -0.90 -1.34
C LEU A 29 -12.97 -1.62 -0.88
N PHE A 30 -11.95 -0.87 -0.45
CA PHE A 30 -10.64 -1.36 -0.04
C PHE A 30 -10.36 -1.15 1.46
N SER A 31 -11.42 -0.88 2.23
CA SER A 31 -11.35 -0.63 3.68
C SER A 31 -10.74 -1.76 4.52
N LYS A 32 -10.74 -2.99 4.01
CA LYS A 32 -10.12 -4.17 4.64
C LYS A 32 -8.58 -4.22 4.52
N THR A 33 -7.94 -3.16 4.03
CA THR A 33 -6.47 -3.02 4.11
C THR A 33 -6.11 -3.13 5.60
N GLU A 34 -5.10 -3.92 5.95
CA GLU A 34 -4.89 -4.31 7.35
C GLU A 34 -4.19 -3.16 8.10
N THR A 35 -3.06 -2.71 7.57
CA THR A 35 -2.19 -1.69 8.19
C THR A 35 -2.72 -0.28 8.02
N LYS A 36 -2.46 0.58 9.01
CA LYS A 36 -2.85 2.01 8.95
C LYS A 36 -2.17 2.75 7.79
N GLU A 37 -0.87 2.57 7.62
CA GLU A 37 -0.13 3.21 6.54
C GLU A 37 -0.43 2.56 5.17
N GLY A 38 -0.80 1.26 5.13
CA GLY A 38 -1.37 0.63 3.94
C GLY A 38 -2.70 1.25 3.54
N LYS A 39 -3.61 1.53 4.49
CA LYS A 39 -4.86 2.28 4.23
C LYS A 39 -4.56 3.65 3.65
N ALA A 40 -3.57 4.35 4.19
CA ALA A 40 -3.13 5.65 3.67
C ALA A 40 -2.55 5.55 2.24
N LEU A 41 -1.77 4.50 1.96
CA LEU A 41 -1.22 4.23 0.63
C LEU A 41 -2.31 3.87 -0.39
N MET A 42 -3.26 3.02 -0.03
CA MET A 42 -4.43 2.70 -0.86
C MET A 42 -5.24 3.95 -1.17
N LEU A 43 -5.50 4.79 -0.16
CA LEU A 43 -6.18 6.06 -0.34
C LEU A 43 -5.38 6.98 -1.27
N ASN A 44 -4.05 7.03 -1.13
CA ASN A 44 -3.19 7.81 -2.02
C ASN A 44 -3.32 7.33 -3.48
N TRP A 45 -3.29 6.02 -3.73
CA TRP A 45 -3.45 5.47 -5.08
C TRP A 45 -4.79 5.84 -5.71
N ILE A 46 -5.86 5.83 -4.91
CA ILE A 46 -7.21 6.20 -5.35
C ILE A 46 -7.33 7.71 -5.57
N MET A 47 -6.72 8.53 -4.72
CA MET A 47 -6.76 9.98 -4.84
C MET A 47 -5.93 10.51 -6.00
N TYR A 48 -4.86 9.81 -6.38
CA TYR A 48 -3.93 10.26 -7.41
C TYR A 48 -3.80 9.20 -8.52
N PRO A 49 -4.84 9.04 -9.38
CA PRO A 49 -4.77 8.18 -10.56
C PRO A 49 -3.60 8.56 -11.48
N LEU A 50 -3.02 7.55 -12.13
CA LEU A 50 -1.83 7.70 -12.96
C LEU A 50 -2.22 7.99 -14.42
N SER A 51 -1.35 8.68 -15.15
CA SER A 51 -1.41 8.81 -16.61
C SER A 51 -0.17 8.19 -17.27
N ASP A 52 0.39 7.15 -16.63
CA ASP A 52 1.56 6.42 -17.09
C ASP A 52 1.23 4.92 -17.23
N LEU A 53 1.31 4.41 -18.46
CA LEU A 53 0.94 3.02 -18.76
C LEU A 53 1.85 2.01 -18.06
N GLY A 54 3.15 2.33 -17.92
CA GLY A 54 4.12 1.44 -17.27
C GLY A 54 3.80 1.27 -15.79
N GLU A 55 3.61 2.37 -15.07
CA GLU A 55 3.29 2.36 -13.65
C GLU A 55 1.92 1.72 -13.35
N ILE A 56 0.91 1.97 -14.20
CA ILE A 56 -0.39 1.28 -14.09
C ILE A 56 -0.21 -0.23 -14.25
N ARG A 57 0.53 -0.66 -15.27
CA ARG A 57 0.77 -2.08 -15.53
C ARG A 57 1.53 -2.74 -14.39
N LYS A 58 2.55 -2.07 -13.82
CA LYS A 58 3.29 -2.58 -12.65
C LYS A 58 2.35 -2.89 -11.47
N ARG A 59 1.40 -1.99 -11.18
CA ARG A 59 0.39 -2.20 -10.11
C ARG A 59 -0.54 -3.36 -10.45
N GLN A 60 -1.06 -3.41 -11.67
CA GLN A 60 -1.95 -4.49 -12.12
C GLN A 60 -1.28 -5.86 -12.03
N GLU A 61 -0.05 -6.00 -12.53
CA GLU A 61 0.72 -7.24 -12.50
C GLU A 61 1.00 -7.69 -11.05
N ALA A 62 1.31 -6.75 -10.16
CA ALA A 62 1.48 -7.02 -8.74
C ALA A 62 0.20 -7.53 -8.06
N ILE A 63 -0.95 -6.96 -8.42
CA ILE A 63 -2.25 -7.33 -7.83
C ILE A 63 -2.74 -8.67 -8.36
N VAL A 64 -2.57 -8.96 -9.65
CA VAL A 64 -2.98 -10.23 -10.27
C VAL A 64 -2.15 -11.41 -9.78
N TRP A 65 -0.96 -11.14 -9.22
CA TRP A 65 -0.02 -12.18 -8.84
C TRP A 65 -0.60 -13.08 -7.74
N ASP A 66 -0.89 -14.33 -8.10
CA ASP A 66 -1.54 -15.28 -7.19
C ASP A 66 -0.64 -15.76 -6.03
N ALA A 67 0.67 -15.51 -6.12
CA ALA A 67 1.65 -15.89 -5.10
C ALA A 67 2.04 -14.72 -4.17
N LEU A 68 1.14 -13.73 -4.00
CA LEU A 68 1.31 -12.69 -2.98
C LEU A 68 1.49 -13.35 -1.59
N PRO A 69 2.54 -13.01 -0.84
CA PRO A 69 2.78 -13.60 0.46
C PRO A 69 1.67 -13.24 1.45
N GLU A 70 1.52 -14.04 2.51
CA GLU A 70 0.84 -13.55 3.70
C GLU A 70 1.61 -12.36 4.28
N LEU A 71 0.92 -11.51 5.04
CA LEU A 71 1.59 -10.40 5.70
C LEU A 71 2.66 -10.96 6.64
N LEU A 72 3.89 -10.47 6.46
CA LEU A 72 5.08 -10.94 7.16
C LEU A 72 4.99 -10.74 8.68
N LEU A 73 4.15 -9.80 9.13
CA LEU A 73 3.89 -9.43 10.50
C LEU A 73 2.39 -9.13 10.65
N ASN A 74 1.85 -9.35 11.84
CA ASN A 74 0.45 -9.00 12.11
C ASN A 74 0.28 -7.49 12.37
N GLU A 75 -0.98 -7.01 12.33
CA GLU A 75 -1.33 -5.60 12.53
C GLU A 75 -0.81 -5.05 13.88
N GLU A 76 -0.93 -5.83 14.97
CA GLU A 76 -0.50 -5.41 16.31
C GLU A 76 1.03 -5.21 16.40
N GLU A 77 1.80 -6.07 15.74
CA GLU A 77 3.26 -5.99 15.68
C GLU A 77 3.73 -4.78 14.89
N LEU A 78 3.09 -4.52 13.74
CA LEU A 78 3.39 -3.36 12.90
C LEU A 78 3.04 -2.04 13.60
N ASP A 79 1.87 -1.95 14.22
CA ASP A 79 1.46 -0.80 15.03
C ASP A 79 2.45 -0.56 16.18
N PHE A 80 2.94 -1.63 16.81
CA PHE A 80 3.93 -1.52 17.86
C PHE A 80 5.29 -1.02 17.34
N ILE A 81 5.75 -1.52 16.19
CA ILE A 81 6.98 -1.05 15.54
C ILE A 81 6.86 0.44 15.23
N GLU A 82 5.75 0.88 14.64
CA GLU A 82 5.50 2.30 14.34
C GLU A 82 5.51 3.15 15.62
N TYR A 83 4.80 2.71 16.66
CA TYR A 83 4.78 3.37 17.96
C TYR A 83 6.20 3.51 18.53
N TYR A 84 6.97 2.43 18.52
CA TYR A 84 8.35 2.39 19.01
C TYR A 84 9.28 3.32 18.22
N LEU A 85 9.22 3.30 16.89
CA LEU A 85 10.04 4.15 16.03
C LEU A 85 9.67 5.63 16.12
N ALA A 86 8.39 5.94 16.39
CA ALA A 86 7.91 7.30 16.63
C ALA A 86 8.20 7.79 18.06
N TYR A 87 8.57 6.90 18.98
CA TYR A 87 8.81 7.20 20.38
C TYR A 87 10.07 8.07 20.56
N ARG A 88 9.89 9.40 20.60
CA ARG A 88 10.98 10.39 20.64
C ARG A 88 11.56 10.68 22.03
N ASP A 89 10.87 10.30 23.10
CA ASP A 89 11.07 10.96 24.39
C ASP A 89 12.42 10.66 25.09
N GLN A 90 13.26 9.76 24.58
CA GLN A 90 14.46 9.29 25.31
C GLN A 90 15.64 8.86 24.43
N ILE A 91 15.85 9.49 23.26
CA ILE A 91 17.09 9.28 22.50
C ILE A 91 18.24 9.99 23.24
N ARG A 92 19.02 9.23 24.01
CA ARG A 92 20.32 9.70 24.52
C ARG A 92 21.41 9.19 23.58
N GLU A 93 22.20 10.09 23.01
CA GLU A 93 23.49 9.73 22.42
C GLU A 93 24.29 8.94 23.44
N ALA A 94 24.78 7.78 23.04
CA ALA A 94 25.73 7.01 23.84
C ALA A 94 27.06 7.78 23.89
N HIS A 95 27.14 8.85 24.68
CA HIS A 95 28.42 9.43 25.06
C HIS A 95 29.18 8.36 25.86
N ILE A 96 30.22 7.82 25.22
CA ILE A 96 31.10 6.71 25.64
C ILE A 96 31.77 6.94 27.02
N LEU A 97 31.63 8.12 27.63
CA LEU A 97 32.42 8.56 28.79
C LEU A 97 31.71 8.61 30.17
N LEU A 98 30.46 8.15 30.31
CA LEU A 98 29.77 8.17 31.63
C LEU A 98 29.27 6.78 32.03
N SER A 99 30.22 5.92 32.38
CA SER A 99 30.05 4.46 32.49
C SER A 99 29.48 3.93 33.81
N CYS A 100 29.29 4.75 34.85
CA CYS A 100 28.78 4.27 36.14
C CYS A 100 27.38 4.81 36.49
N ALA A 101 27.14 6.11 36.28
CA ALA A 101 25.85 6.72 36.61
C ALA A 101 24.72 6.30 35.66
N THR A 102 25.03 6.07 34.38
CA THR A 102 24.04 5.59 33.39
C THR A 102 23.66 4.12 33.58
N VAL A 103 24.56 3.30 34.14
CA VAL A 103 24.29 1.89 34.45
C VAL A 103 23.33 1.78 35.63
N ILE A 104 23.48 2.65 36.63
CA ILE A 104 22.56 2.75 37.77
C ILE A 104 21.20 3.31 37.31
N ASP A 105 21.18 4.34 36.46
CA ASP A 105 19.93 4.85 35.84
C ASP A 105 19.22 3.76 35.01
N ARG A 106 19.96 2.90 34.29
CA ARG A 106 19.43 1.76 33.52
C ARG A 106 18.80 0.68 34.41
N LEU A 107 19.34 0.44 35.60
CA LEU A 107 18.81 -0.49 36.60
C LEU A 107 17.58 0.07 37.35
N VAL A 108 17.42 1.39 37.37
CA VAL A 108 16.40 2.12 38.13
C VAL A 108 15.22 2.59 37.26
N ARG A 109 15.35 2.58 35.92
CA ARG A 109 14.24 3.01 35.04
C ARG A 109 13.02 2.09 35.16
N TYR A 110 11.88 2.76 35.30
CA TYR A 110 10.51 2.26 35.33
C TYR A 110 10.25 1.16 34.27
N ASP A 111 9.63 0.07 34.71
CA ASP A 111 9.53 -1.22 33.98
C ASP A 111 8.87 -1.10 32.59
N SER A 112 7.88 -0.21 32.44
CA SER A 112 7.10 -0.06 31.21
C SER A 112 7.90 0.50 30.03
N THR A 113 8.80 1.48 30.26
CA THR A 113 9.60 2.07 29.18
C THR A 113 10.65 1.08 28.67
N ARG A 114 11.23 0.29 29.57
CA ARG A 114 12.19 -0.76 29.20
C ARG A 114 11.51 -1.85 28.38
N TYR A 115 10.29 -2.23 28.76
CA TYR A 115 9.48 -3.16 27.97
C TYR A 115 9.26 -2.67 26.54
N VAL A 116 8.91 -1.38 26.35
CA VAL A 116 8.68 -0.82 25.00
C VAL A 116 9.91 -0.94 24.12
N ILE A 117 11.08 -0.55 24.64
CA ILE A 117 12.34 -0.61 23.89
C ILE A 117 12.71 -2.07 23.60
N CYS A 118 12.70 -2.95 24.61
CA CYS A 118 13.06 -4.35 24.43
C CYS A 118 12.15 -5.06 23.42
N ARG A 119 10.84 -4.82 23.47
CA ARG A 119 9.88 -5.39 22.52
C ARG A 119 10.06 -4.79 21.13
N GLY A 120 10.22 -3.47 21.04
CA GLY A 120 10.38 -2.76 19.76
C GLY A 120 11.63 -3.18 19.01
N VAL A 121 12.78 -3.26 19.69
CA VAL A 121 14.02 -3.77 19.10
C VAL A 121 13.86 -5.20 18.58
N LYS A 122 13.24 -6.09 19.36
CA LYS A 122 13.01 -7.48 18.92
C LYS A 122 12.11 -7.57 17.70
N LEU A 123 11.02 -6.79 17.66
CA LEU A 123 10.10 -6.76 16.53
C LEU A 123 10.76 -6.18 15.28
N VAL A 124 11.61 -5.15 15.41
CA VAL A 124 12.39 -4.63 14.27
C VAL A 124 13.40 -5.66 13.78
N VAL A 125 14.07 -6.39 14.66
CA VAL A 125 14.96 -7.50 14.24
C VAL A 125 14.18 -8.57 13.49
N HIS A 126 13.02 -8.99 14.02
CA HIS A 126 12.15 -9.96 13.36
C HIS A 126 11.68 -9.46 11.98
N LEU A 127 11.25 -8.20 11.89
CA LEU A 127 10.91 -7.52 10.65
C LEU A 127 12.04 -7.63 9.61
N LEU A 128 13.28 -7.35 10.00
CA LEU A 128 14.43 -7.39 9.09
C LEU A 128 14.66 -8.81 8.55
N HIS A 129 14.54 -9.83 9.41
CA HIS A 129 14.66 -11.24 8.98
C HIS A 129 13.55 -11.61 8.00
N CYS A 130 12.29 -11.32 8.33
CA CYS A 130 11.16 -11.61 7.43
C CYS A 130 11.30 -10.92 6.07
N LEU A 131 11.74 -9.66 6.05
CA LEU A 131 11.97 -8.93 4.79
C LEU A 131 13.13 -9.52 3.99
N LYS A 132 14.22 -9.92 4.66
CA LYS A 132 15.37 -10.52 3.99
C LYS A 132 15.01 -11.88 3.39
N GLU A 133 14.34 -12.73 4.16
CA GLU A 133 13.84 -14.03 3.71
C GLU A 133 12.92 -13.86 2.50
N TRP A 134 11.91 -12.99 2.61
CA TRP A 134 11.00 -12.68 1.50
C TRP A 134 11.72 -12.22 0.23
N ALA A 135 12.69 -11.30 0.36
CA ALA A 135 13.46 -10.80 -0.78
C ALA A 135 14.30 -11.92 -1.44
N THR A 136 14.86 -12.83 -0.65
CA THR A 136 15.67 -13.95 -1.17
C THR A 136 14.86 -15.09 -1.78
N GLU A 137 13.65 -15.33 -1.28
CA GLU A 137 12.77 -16.40 -1.78
C GLU A 137 11.89 -15.98 -2.97
N LEU A 138 12.02 -14.73 -3.42
CA LEU A 138 11.21 -14.19 -4.50
C LEU A 138 11.43 -14.97 -5.82
N PRO A 139 10.39 -15.54 -6.45
CA PRO A 139 10.55 -16.34 -7.66
C PRO A 139 10.94 -15.48 -8.87
N GLN A 140 11.66 -16.07 -9.84
CA GLN A 140 12.07 -15.35 -11.06
C GLN A 140 10.90 -14.77 -11.87
N GLY A 141 9.72 -15.39 -11.79
CA GLY A 141 8.47 -14.94 -12.41
C GLY A 141 7.76 -13.80 -11.68
N ALA A 142 8.32 -13.26 -10.59
CA ALA A 142 7.68 -12.20 -9.82
C ALA A 142 7.46 -10.92 -10.67
N PRO A 143 6.35 -10.20 -10.42
CA PRO A 143 6.06 -8.91 -11.05
C PRO A 143 7.18 -7.89 -10.83
N GLN A 144 7.28 -6.92 -11.74
CA GLN A 144 8.30 -5.88 -11.67
C GLN A 144 8.27 -5.11 -10.34
N LEU A 145 7.08 -4.77 -9.84
CA LEU A 145 6.92 -4.08 -8.57
C LEU A 145 7.54 -4.86 -7.39
N MET A 146 7.35 -6.19 -7.37
CA MET A 146 7.91 -7.05 -6.31
C MET A 146 9.43 -7.15 -6.40
N LYS A 147 9.97 -7.20 -7.63
CA LYS A 147 11.41 -7.18 -7.88
C LYS A 147 12.05 -5.85 -7.46
N GLU A 148 11.38 -4.73 -7.74
CA GLU A 148 11.81 -3.40 -7.30
C GLU A 148 11.83 -3.30 -5.77
N SER A 149 10.81 -3.86 -5.10
CA SER A 149 10.76 -3.94 -3.63
C SER A 149 11.85 -4.84 -3.04
N ALA A 150 12.09 -6.02 -3.59
CA ALA A 150 13.17 -6.90 -3.13
C ALA A 150 14.55 -6.26 -3.33
N ALA A 151 14.77 -5.60 -4.48
CA ALA A 151 16.00 -4.85 -4.73
C ALA A 151 16.17 -3.67 -3.76
N MET A 152 15.09 -2.96 -3.39
CA MET A 152 15.13 -1.93 -2.36
C MET A 152 15.56 -2.49 -1.01
N ILE A 153 14.99 -3.64 -0.60
CA ILE A 153 15.38 -4.31 0.64
C ILE A 153 16.87 -4.65 0.61
N ASP A 154 17.34 -5.31 -0.44
CA ASP A 154 18.75 -5.69 -0.57
C ASP A 154 19.68 -4.47 -0.56
N ASN A 155 19.33 -3.38 -1.25
CA ASN A 155 20.13 -2.16 -1.26
C ASN A 155 20.20 -1.46 0.10
N ILE A 156 19.12 -1.51 0.90
CA ILE A 156 19.09 -0.92 2.24
C ILE A 156 19.89 -1.77 3.22
N LEU A 157 19.82 -3.09 3.11
CA LEU A 157 20.49 -4.01 4.03
C LEU A 157 21.97 -4.14 3.71
N HIS A 158 22.33 -4.38 2.45
CA HIS A 158 23.69 -4.77 2.08
C HIS A 158 24.73 -3.69 2.38
N GLY A 159 25.83 -4.08 3.04
CA GLY A 159 26.91 -3.20 3.47
C GLY A 159 26.51 -2.20 4.54
N SER A 160 25.36 -2.38 5.21
CA SER A 160 24.86 -1.49 6.26
C SER A 160 24.98 -2.11 7.65
N GLU A 161 24.85 -1.28 8.69
CA GLU A 161 24.79 -1.75 10.07
C GLU A 161 23.54 -2.62 10.33
N LEU A 162 22.52 -2.58 9.46
CA LEU A 162 21.36 -3.47 9.55
C LEU A 162 21.69 -4.90 9.11
N GLU A 163 22.64 -5.09 8.19
CA GLU A 163 23.14 -6.43 7.84
C GLU A 163 23.96 -7.02 9.00
N GLU A 164 24.77 -6.21 9.69
CA GLU A 164 25.46 -6.65 10.91
C GLU A 164 24.47 -7.10 12.01
N VAL A 165 23.31 -6.44 12.11
CA VAL A 165 22.24 -6.83 13.04
C VAL A 165 21.71 -8.21 12.66
N LEU A 166 21.44 -8.47 11.38
CA LEU A 166 20.95 -9.76 10.90
C LEU A 166 21.96 -10.88 11.19
N GLU A 167 23.25 -10.64 10.93
CA GLU A 167 24.33 -11.60 11.23
C GLU A 167 24.42 -11.92 12.74
N GLN A 168 24.36 -10.88 13.59
CA GLN A 168 24.42 -11.03 15.04
C GLN A 168 23.19 -11.70 15.66
N THR A 169 22.07 -11.72 14.93
CA THR A 169 20.78 -12.23 15.41
C THR A 169 20.30 -13.49 14.68
N SER A 170 21.18 -14.12 13.89
CA SER A 170 20.92 -15.36 13.17
C SER A 170 20.57 -16.55 14.08
N ASP A 171 21.06 -16.55 15.33
CA ASP A 171 20.66 -17.52 16.36
C ASP A 171 19.48 -16.99 17.19
N GLU A 172 18.25 -17.33 16.81
CA GLU A 172 17.01 -16.87 17.49
C GLU A 172 16.95 -17.20 18.99
N GLU A 173 17.65 -18.25 19.44
CA GLU A 173 17.64 -18.69 20.85
C GLU A 173 18.54 -17.85 21.77
N LYS A 174 19.45 -17.03 21.22
CA LYS A 174 20.34 -16.19 22.05
C LYS A 174 19.58 -14.97 22.56
N ARG A 175 19.31 -14.96 23.87
CA ARG A 175 18.83 -13.76 24.56
C ARG A 175 19.81 -12.60 24.34
N LEU A 176 19.32 -11.56 23.67
CA LEU A 176 20.07 -10.32 23.50
C LEU A 176 20.42 -9.71 24.86
N SER A 177 21.70 -9.39 25.05
CA SER A 177 22.17 -8.63 26.22
C SER A 177 21.52 -7.25 26.23
N ASN A 178 21.27 -6.71 27.43
CA ASN A 178 20.74 -5.36 27.60
C ASN A 178 21.56 -4.29 26.86
N PHE A 179 22.88 -4.48 26.78
CA PHE A 179 23.77 -3.59 26.06
C PHE A 179 23.53 -3.64 24.53
N VAL A 180 23.28 -4.83 23.99
CA VAL A 180 23.00 -5.02 22.55
C VAL A 180 21.65 -4.40 22.19
N ILE A 181 20.65 -4.56 23.07
CA ILE A 181 19.35 -3.89 22.92
C ILE A 181 19.53 -2.38 22.85
N ASP A 182 20.32 -1.77 23.75
CA ASP A 182 20.57 -0.32 23.74
C ASP A 182 21.30 0.13 22.46
N LYS A 183 22.24 -0.68 21.96
CA LYS A 183 22.97 -0.40 20.71
C LYS A 183 22.01 -0.41 19.52
N PHE A 184 21.18 -1.44 19.39
CA PHE A 184 20.21 -1.57 18.30
C PHE A 184 19.12 -0.50 18.39
N ASP A 185 18.70 -0.17 19.59
CA ASP A 185 17.75 0.90 19.87
C ASP A 185 18.20 2.25 19.29
N TYR A 186 19.44 2.64 19.60
CA TYR A 186 20.06 3.84 19.03
C TYR A 186 20.22 3.75 17.51
N LEU A 187 20.64 2.59 16.99
CA LEU A 187 20.77 2.39 15.55
C LEU A 187 19.43 2.60 14.84
N PHE A 188 18.36 1.97 15.31
CA PHE A 188 17.05 2.00 14.68
C PHE A 188 16.38 3.37 14.77
N ARG A 189 16.41 4.02 15.93
CA ARG A 189 15.65 5.26 16.16
C ARG A 189 16.42 6.53 15.78
N CYS A 190 17.76 6.47 15.68
CA CYS A 190 18.59 7.66 15.49
C CYS A 190 19.37 7.62 14.17
N THR A 191 19.91 6.46 13.80
CA THR A 191 20.84 6.35 12.67
C THR A 191 20.13 5.90 11.40
N ARG A 192 19.31 4.84 11.50
CA ARG A 192 18.67 4.15 10.37
C ARG A 192 17.14 4.26 10.35
N LEU A 193 16.58 5.25 11.05
CA LEU A 193 15.13 5.45 11.14
C LEU A 193 14.47 5.60 9.76
N LEU A 194 15.08 6.37 8.85
CA LEU A 194 14.56 6.55 7.50
C LEU A 194 14.61 5.26 6.70
N SER A 195 15.72 4.52 6.76
CA SER A 195 15.86 3.21 6.13
C SER A 195 14.81 2.21 6.63
N LEU A 196 14.53 2.18 7.93
CA LEU A 196 13.48 1.33 8.49
C LEU A 196 12.08 1.74 8.02
N LYS A 197 11.81 3.03 7.85
CA LYS A 197 10.55 3.51 7.26
C LYS A 197 10.40 3.12 5.78
N GLU A 198 11.49 3.16 5.02
CA GLU A 198 11.52 2.68 3.63
C GLU A 198 11.25 1.17 3.58
N LEU A 199 11.85 0.38 4.47
CA LEU A 199 11.58 -1.05 4.58
C LEU A 199 10.11 -1.34 4.96
N LEU A 200 9.55 -0.60 5.93
CA LEU A 200 8.13 -0.70 6.27
C LEU A 200 7.22 -0.37 5.08
N SER A 201 7.62 0.57 4.22
CA SER A 201 6.85 0.91 3.02
C SER A 201 6.64 -0.27 2.07
N VAL A 202 7.55 -1.24 2.07
CA VAL A 202 7.39 -2.48 1.30
C VAL A 202 6.25 -3.32 1.86
N ILE A 203 6.10 -3.42 3.19
CA ILE A 203 4.99 -4.15 3.80
C ILE A 203 3.66 -3.49 3.48
N TYR A 204 3.59 -2.17 3.57
CA TYR A 204 2.38 -1.42 3.23
C TYR A 204 1.99 -1.62 1.76
N LEU A 205 2.98 -1.70 0.86
CA LEU A 205 2.76 -2.01 -0.54
C LEU A 205 2.18 -3.43 -0.75
N LEU A 206 2.74 -4.42 -0.04
CA LEU A 206 2.24 -5.80 -0.08
C LEU A 206 0.80 -5.90 0.45
N ASP A 207 0.49 -5.20 1.54
CA ASP A 207 -0.86 -5.12 2.11
C ASP A 207 -1.88 -4.54 1.10
N VAL A 208 -1.52 -3.42 0.45
CA VAL A 208 -2.35 -2.78 -0.59
C VAL A 208 -2.61 -3.74 -1.75
N CYS A 209 -1.57 -4.40 -2.26
CA CYS A 209 -1.69 -5.35 -3.37
C CYS A 209 -2.55 -6.56 -2.99
N ARG A 210 -2.33 -7.13 -1.80
CA ARG A 210 -3.09 -8.26 -1.27
C ARG A 210 -4.55 -7.91 -1.07
N THR A 211 -4.83 -6.74 -0.51
CA THR A 211 -6.20 -6.26 -0.31
C THR A 211 -6.91 -6.04 -1.63
N ALA A 212 -6.27 -5.40 -2.61
CA ALA A 212 -6.84 -5.24 -3.94
C ALA A 212 -7.15 -6.60 -4.59
N HIS A 213 -6.22 -7.56 -4.53
CA HIS A 213 -6.42 -8.92 -5.05
C HIS A 213 -7.62 -9.62 -4.41
N ARG A 214 -7.70 -9.58 -3.07
CA ARG A 214 -8.83 -10.16 -2.31
C ARG A 214 -10.16 -9.52 -2.70
N VAL A 215 -10.22 -8.20 -2.78
CA VAL A 215 -11.43 -7.47 -3.21
C VAL A 215 -11.84 -7.90 -4.62
N ALA A 216 -10.86 -8.07 -5.52
CA ALA A 216 -11.15 -8.48 -6.88
C ALA A 216 -11.75 -9.89 -6.96
N LYS A 217 -11.20 -10.84 -6.19
CA LYS A 217 -11.74 -12.21 -6.08
C LYS A 217 -13.10 -12.25 -5.41
N GLU A 218 -13.27 -11.56 -4.28
CA GLU A 218 -14.53 -11.52 -3.52
C GLU A 218 -15.68 -10.93 -4.35
N LYS A 219 -15.41 -9.89 -5.15
CA LYS A 219 -16.44 -9.15 -5.90
C LYS A 219 -16.48 -9.47 -7.40
N ASN A 220 -15.66 -10.40 -7.89
CA ASN A 220 -15.49 -10.71 -9.31
C ASN A 220 -15.17 -9.47 -10.17
N PHE A 221 -14.27 -8.61 -9.69
CA PHE A 221 -13.82 -7.43 -10.44
C PHE A 221 -12.73 -7.82 -11.45
N CYS A 222 -12.64 -7.06 -12.54
CA CYS A 222 -11.56 -7.20 -13.51
C CYS A 222 -10.25 -6.68 -12.89
N CYS A 223 -9.35 -7.59 -12.52
CA CYS A 223 -8.04 -7.23 -11.92
C CYS A 223 -7.11 -6.48 -12.88
N MET A 224 -7.24 -6.75 -14.19
CA MET A 224 -6.32 -6.25 -15.20
C MET A 224 -7.08 -5.68 -16.41
N PRO A 225 -7.60 -4.45 -16.31
CA PRO A 225 -8.14 -3.76 -17.46
C PRO A 225 -7.02 -3.48 -18.47
N ILE A 226 -7.31 -3.64 -19.75
CA ILE A 226 -6.33 -3.45 -20.82
C ILE A 226 -6.19 -1.95 -21.10
N MET A 227 -5.07 -1.37 -20.68
CA MET A 227 -4.75 0.02 -20.98
C MET A 227 -4.15 0.15 -22.38
N VAL A 228 -4.70 1.03 -23.22
CA VAL A 228 -4.24 1.25 -24.60
C VAL A 228 -3.91 2.72 -24.86
N PRO A 229 -2.91 3.03 -25.72
CA PRO A 229 -2.64 4.41 -26.14
C PRO A 229 -3.63 4.93 -27.19
N THR A 230 -4.46 4.06 -27.76
CA THR A 230 -5.50 4.44 -28.73
C THR A 230 -6.76 4.92 -28.00
N MET A 231 -7.65 5.61 -28.73
CA MET A 231 -8.95 6.07 -28.20
C MET A 231 -10.03 4.97 -28.27
N ASP A 232 -9.63 3.71 -28.14
CA ASP A 232 -10.53 2.57 -28.14
C ASP A 232 -10.97 2.26 -26.71
N PHE A 233 -12.25 2.47 -26.44
CA PHE A 233 -12.85 2.25 -25.14
C PHE A 233 -13.89 1.14 -25.25
N SER A 234 -13.76 0.10 -24.42
CA SER A 234 -14.71 -0.99 -24.36
C SER A 234 -14.87 -1.43 -22.92
N VAL A 235 -16.09 -1.66 -22.48
CA VAL A 235 -16.37 -2.18 -21.14
C VAL A 235 -17.56 -3.11 -21.19
N GLU A 236 -17.43 -4.24 -20.50
CA GLU A 236 -18.49 -5.23 -20.41
C GLU A 236 -19.01 -5.34 -18.98
N GLY A 237 -20.31 -5.20 -18.83
CA GLY A 237 -21.00 -5.39 -17.56
C GLY A 237 -20.59 -4.42 -16.46
N VAL A 238 -20.42 -3.14 -16.80
CA VAL A 238 -20.21 -2.08 -15.81
C VAL A 238 -21.42 -1.94 -14.90
N VAL A 239 -21.15 -1.91 -13.61
CA VAL A 239 -22.12 -1.64 -12.55
C VAL A 239 -21.55 -0.61 -11.59
N HIS A 240 -22.41 0.26 -11.06
CA HIS A 240 -21.99 1.12 -9.97
C HIS A 240 -21.81 0.26 -8.71
N PRO A 241 -20.63 0.21 -8.09
CA PRO A 241 -20.31 -0.79 -7.05
C PRO A 241 -21.15 -0.68 -5.77
N PHE A 242 -21.82 0.46 -5.58
CA PHE A 242 -22.66 0.77 -4.43
C PHE A 242 -24.16 0.65 -4.70
N VAL A 243 -24.57 0.39 -5.95
CA VAL A 243 -25.99 0.23 -6.29
C VAL A 243 -26.37 -1.24 -6.17
N LYS A 244 -27.32 -1.54 -5.29
CA LYS A 244 -27.88 -2.89 -5.14
C LYS A 244 -28.70 -3.28 -6.37
N ASP A 245 -28.59 -4.53 -6.80
CA ASP A 245 -29.34 -5.11 -7.92
C ASP A 245 -29.26 -4.29 -9.22
N ALA A 246 -28.12 -3.63 -9.45
CA ALA A 246 -27.88 -2.84 -10.64
C ALA A 246 -27.86 -3.72 -11.88
N GLN A 247 -28.53 -3.26 -12.96
CA GLN A 247 -28.43 -3.92 -14.25
C GLN A 247 -27.07 -3.61 -14.89
N PRO A 248 -26.29 -4.63 -15.28
CA PRO A 248 -24.99 -4.43 -15.92
C PRO A 248 -25.16 -3.80 -17.30
N ASN A 249 -24.33 -2.81 -17.61
CA ASN A 249 -24.30 -2.16 -18.92
C ASN A 249 -23.00 -2.49 -19.65
N SER A 250 -23.04 -2.61 -20.97
CA SER A 250 -21.84 -2.74 -21.78
C SER A 250 -21.74 -1.56 -22.74
N TRP A 251 -20.51 -1.16 -23.04
CA TRP A 251 -20.26 0.03 -23.83
C TRP A 251 -19.04 -0.18 -24.74
N GLN A 252 -19.12 0.31 -25.98
CA GLN A 252 -18.02 0.27 -26.91
C GLN A 252 -17.96 1.57 -27.70
N MET A 253 -16.76 2.15 -27.77
CA MET A 253 -16.46 3.34 -28.54
C MET A 253 -15.13 3.14 -29.26
N SER A 254 -15.12 3.48 -30.54
CA SER A 254 -13.90 3.55 -31.33
C SER A 254 -13.70 4.96 -31.82
N ARG A 255 -12.43 5.40 -31.89
CA ARG A 255 -12.00 6.69 -32.47
C ARG A 255 -12.56 7.95 -31.78
N GLY A 256 -12.90 7.89 -30.49
CA GLY A 256 -13.12 9.10 -29.66
C GLY A 256 -14.24 10.04 -30.13
N ASN A 257 -15.47 9.53 -30.24
CA ASN A 257 -16.59 10.30 -30.78
C ASN A 257 -17.71 10.39 -29.74
N ILE A 258 -17.96 11.61 -29.25
CA ILE A 258 -19.00 12.02 -28.30
C ILE A 258 -20.21 11.07 -28.21
N CYS A 259 -20.58 10.64 -27.00
CA CYS A 259 -21.83 9.93 -26.76
C CYS A 259 -22.91 10.87 -26.23
N ILE A 260 -24.13 10.77 -26.78
CA ILE A 260 -25.30 11.50 -26.32
C ILE A 260 -26.25 10.54 -25.59
N PHE A 261 -26.47 10.79 -24.30
CA PHE A 261 -27.43 10.05 -23.47
C PHE A 261 -28.80 10.75 -23.48
N THR A 262 -29.84 10.09 -23.99
CA THR A 262 -31.22 10.59 -23.98
C THR A 262 -32.14 9.67 -23.16
N GLY A 263 -33.30 10.18 -22.75
CA GLY A 263 -34.33 9.41 -22.01
C GLY A 263 -34.75 10.03 -20.68
N SER A 264 -35.68 9.37 -19.98
CA SER A 264 -36.25 9.81 -18.69
C SER A 264 -35.18 10.03 -17.61
N ASN A 265 -35.41 10.98 -16.69
CA ASN A 265 -34.52 11.24 -15.54
C ASN A 265 -34.33 10.01 -14.64
N MET A 266 -35.32 9.10 -14.58
CA MET A 266 -35.27 7.90 -13.77
C MET A 266 -34.64 6.69 -14.48
N ALA A 267 -34.17 6.85 -15.72
CA ALA A 267 -33.60 5.76 -16.52
C ALA A 267 -32.17 5.34 -16.09
N GLY A 268 -31.64 5.88 -14.99
CA GLY A 268 -30.32 5.52 -14.47
C GLY A 268 -29.13 6.13 -15.25
N LYS A 269 -29.37 7.08 -16.16
CA LYS A 269 -28.32 7.69 -17.00
C LYS A 269 -27.14 8.24 -16.18
N SER A 270 -27.43 9.01 -15.14
CA SER A 270 -26.39 9.58 -14.26
C SER A 270 -25.63 8.50 -13.51
N THR A 271 -26.31 7.43 -13.09
CA THR A 271 -25.69 6.28 -12.43
C THR A 271 -24.73 5.55 -13.37
N THR A 272 -25.13 5.33 -14.63
CA THR A 272 -24.28 4.70 -15.64
C THR A 272 -23.07 5.56 -15.97
N LEU A 273 -23.23 6.87 -16.14
CA LEU A 273 -22.12 7.79 -16.35
C LEU A 273 -21.13 7.76 -15.18
N LYS A 274 -21.63 7.85 -13.95
CA LYS A 274 -20.78 7.73 -12.74
C LYS A 274 -20.07 6.38 -12.66
N ALA A 275 -20.74 5.29 -13.00
CA ALA A 275 -20.14 3.94 -13.00
C ALA A 275 -19.01 3.82 -14.04
N LEU A 276 -19.23 4.35 -15.26
CA LEU A 276 -18.22 4.40 -16.31
C LEU A 276 -17.01 5.25 -15.89
N THR A 277 -17.25 6.46 -15.38
CA THR A 277 -16.18 7.36 -14.94
C THR A 277 -15.40 6.75 -13.77
N LEU A 278 -16.07 6.10 -12.81
CA LEU A 278 -15.43 5.39 -11.71
C LEU A 278 -14.60 4.20 -12.23
N ALA A 279 -15.10 3.45 -13.20
CA ALA A 279 -14.35 2.33 -13.78
C ALA A 279 -13.04 2.82 -14.45
N VAL A 280 -13.10 3.92 -15.20
CA VAL A 280 -11.92 4.58 -15.79
C VAL A 280 -10.99 5.08 -14.70
N TRP A 281 -11.51 5.75 -13.67
CA TRP A 281 -10.72 6.27 -12.55
C TRP A 281 -9.91 5.15 -11.87
N VAL A 282 -10.58 4.06 -11.50
CA VAL A 282 -9.97 2.90 -10.82
C VAL A 282 -8.97 2.18 -11.74
N ALA A 283 -9.24 2.09 -13.03
CA ALA A 283 -8.30 1.56 -14.01
C ALA A 283 -6.99 2.38 -14.05
N HIS A 284 -7.10 3.71 -14.03
CA HIS A 284 -5.97 4.63 -13.95
C HIS A 284 -5.23 4.59 -12.59
N CYS A 285 -5.88 4.18 -11.51
CA CYS A 285 -5.21 3.89 -10.24
C CYS A 285 -4.38 2.59 -10.30
N GLY A 286 -4.56 1.76 -11.34
CA GLY A 286 -3.98 0.42 -11.42
C GLY A 286 -4.64 -0.59 -10.49
N LEU A 287 -5.90 -0.34 -10.11
CA LEU A 287 -6.68 -1.16 -9.20
C LEU A 287 -7.74 -2.00 -9.93
N PRO A 288 -8.30 -3.05 -9.28
CA PRO A 288 -9.35 -3.88 -9.85
C PRO A 288 -10.65 -3.11 -10.10
N VAL A 289 -11.23 -3.28 -11.29
CA VAL A 289 -12.34 -2.49 -11.79
C VAL A 289 -13.67 -3.26 -11.71
N PRO A 290 -14.79 -2.63 -11.29
CA PRO A 290 -16.11 -3.29 -11.16
C PRO A 290 -16.82 -3.57 -12.51
N VAL A 291 -16.18 -4.39 -13.33
CA VAL A 291 -16.56 -4.76 -14.70
C VAL A 291 -16.14 -6.19 -14.97
N LYS A 292 -16.71 -6.85 -15.99
CA LYS A 292 -16.26 -8.17 -16.43
C LYS A 292 -14.97 -8.10 -17.24
N SER A 293 -14.92 -7.16 -18.17
CA SER A 293 -13.77 -6.91 -19.04
C SER A 293 -13.74 -5.44 -19.42
N MET A 294 -12.54 -4.90 -19.65
CA MET A 294 -12.37 -3.49 -20.01
C MET A 294 -11.12 -3.27 -20.86
N ILE A 295 -11.27 -2.44 -21.89
CA ILE A 295 -10.22 -1.79 -22.65
C ILE A 295 -10.37 -0.29 -22.39
N CYS A 296 -9.36 0.32 -21.80
CA CYS A 296 -9.37 1.72 -21.40
C CYS A 296 -8.26 2.48 -22.12
N PRO A 297 -8.59 3.57 -22.84
CA PRO A 297 -7.59 4.53 -23.28
C PRO A 297 -6.80 5.08 -22.11
N LEU A 298 -5.53 5.40 -22.33
CA LEU A 298 -4.76 6.20 -21.41
C LEU A 298 -5.18 7.67 -21.54
N TYR A 299 -6.08 8.11 -20.66
CA TYR A 299 -6.48 9.51 -20.58
C TYR A 299 -5.43 10.38 -19.87
N GLU A 300 -5.32 11.62 -20.30
CA GLU A 300 -4.51 12.66 -19.63
C GLU A 300 -5.30 13.39 -18.55
N GLY A 301 -6.65 13.40 -18.64
CA GLY A 301 -7.51 13.99 -17.64
C GLY A 301 -8.96 13.50 -17.69
N ILE A 302 -9.66 13.66 -16.56
CA ILE A 302 -11.09 13.35 -16.39
C ILE A 302 -11.78 14.52 -15.70
N TYR A 303 -12.92 14.93 -16.26
CA TYR A 303 -13.74 16.05 -15.81
C TYR A 303 -15.22 15.66 -15.86
N THR A 304 -16.01 16.11 -14.89
CA THR A 304 -17.46 15.87 -14.80
C THR A 304 -18.27 17.14 -14.67
#